data_AF-A0A1G9P0D1-F1
#
_entry.id   AF-A0A1G9P0D1-F1
#
_cell.length_a   1.000
_cell.length_b   1.000
_cell.length_c   1.000
_cell.angle_alpha   90.00
_cell.angle_beta   90.00
_cell.angle_gamma   90.00
#
_symmetry.space_group_name_H-M   'P 1'
#
loop_
_entity.id
_entity.type
_entity.pdbx_description
1 polymer ?
#
loop_
_entity_poly.entity_id
_entity_poly.type
_entity_poly.pdbx_seq_one_letter_code
_entity_poly.pdbx_strand_id
1 'polypeptide(L)'
;MTRSLAERLHERLESQTAEIAALTESELQRLSRRVSASVSTELTEIEIAIARTTHGIRSALPQLKWILGLTWGALIVSLSLTGFLLWRSSQPLRIVADMPLETFQSEGQSYLVVPENAKPVHCTTPSGRDAICLHMTTGD
;
A
#
# COMPACT_ATOMS: atom_id res chain seq x y z
N MET A 1 -40.88 37.28 -85.49
CA MET A 1 -40.17 35.99 -85.57
C MET A 1 -39.00 35.96 -84.58
N THR A 2 -39.26 35.95 -83.26
CA THR A 2 -38.21 35.94 -82.21
C THR A 2 -38.47 34.91 -81.10
N ARG A 3 -39.60 34.19 -81.15
CA ARG A 3 -40.04 33.25 -80.11
C ARG A 3 -39.12 32.03 -79.97
N SER A 4 -38.54 31.56 -81.08
CA SER A 4 -37.70 30.36 -81.10
C SER A 4 -36.33 30.50 -80.44
N LEU A 5 -35.85 31.73 -80.24
CA LEU A 5 -34.53 31.97 -79.63
C LEU A 5 -34.63 32.05 -78.11
N ALA A 6 -35.73 32.61 -77.61
CA ALA A 6 -36.06 32.61 -76.18
C ALA A 6 -36.37 31.20 -75.66
N GLU A 7 -37.10 30.37 -76.41
CA GLU A 7 -37.37 28.98 -76.04
C GLU A 7 -36.09 28.13 -75.95
N ARG A 8 -35.18 28.24 -76.92
CA ARG A 8 -33.89 27.51 -76.88
C ARG A 8 -32.97 27.97 -75.74
N LEU A 9 -33.02 29.26 -75.39
CA LEU A 9 -32.28 29.77 -74.23
C LEU A 9 -32.88 29.27 -72.92
N HIS A 10 -34.21 29.21 -72.82
CA HIS A 10 -34.90 28.70 -71.65
C HIS A 10 -34.63 27.20 -71.45
N GLU A 11 -34.69 26.41 -72.51
CA GLU A 11 -34.41 24.96 -72.48
C GLU A 11 -32.95 24.66 -72.11
N ARG A 12 -31.99 25.46 -72.60
CA ARG A 12 -30.59 25.38 -72.14
C ARG A 12 -30.40 25.79 -70.69
N LEU A 13 -31.13 26.80 -70.22
CA LEU A 13 -31.07 27.25 -68.83
C LEU A 13 -31.64 26.19 -67.89
N GLU A 14 -32.79 25.60 -68.20
CA GLU A 14 -33.35 24.48 -67.42
C GLU A 14 -32.42 23.27 -67.42
N SER A 15 -31.87 22.91 -68.58
CA SER A 15 -30.91 21.81 -68.69
C SER A 15 -29.66 22.04 -67.84
N GLN A 16 -29.06 23.23 -67.90
CA GLN A 16 -27.90 23.57 -67.07
C GLN A 16 -28.25 23.63 -65.59
N THR A 17 -29.44 24.11 -65.22
CA THR A 17 -29.86 24.19 -63.82
C THR A 17 -30.09 22.79 -63.23
N ALA A 18 -30.67 21.88 -64.01
CA ALA A 18 -30.85 20.49 -63.62
C ALA A 18 -29.50 19.75 -63.50
N GLU A 19 -28.57 20.01 -64.42
CA GLU A 19 -27.24 19.41 -64.40
C GLU A 19 -26.41 19.90 -63.20
N ILE A 20 -26.46 21.20 -62.89
CA ILE A 20 -25.85 21.79 -61.69
C ILE A 20 -26.48 21.22 -60.42
N ALA A 21 -27.80 21.09 -60.36
CA ALA A 21 -28.49 20.50 -59.20
C ALA A 21 -28.06 19.05 -58.96
N ALA A 22 -28.01 18.23 -60.01
CA ALA A 22 -27.57 16.84 -59.92
C ALA A 22 -26.10 16.71 -59.51
N LEU A 23 -25.21 17.55 -60.06
CA LEU A 23 -23.81 17.61 -59.65
C LEU A 23 -23.67 18.00 -58.18
N THR A 24 -24.40 19.03 -57.75
CA THR A 24 -24.37 19.52 -56.36
C THR A 24 -24.87 18.46 -55.38
N GLU A 25 -25.95 17.75 -55.71
CA GLU A 25 -26.46 16.64 -54.90
C GLU A 25 -25.44 15.50 -54.80
N SER A 26 -24.79 15.14 -55.92
CA SER A 26 -23.76 14.11 -55.94
C SER A 26 -22.53 14.47 -55.10
N GLU A 27 -22.13 15.75 -55.11
CA GLU A 27 -21.03 16.25 -54.29
C GLU A 27 -21.40 16.31 -52.81
N LEU A 28 -22.61 16.77 -52.48
CA LEU A 28 -23.15 16.74 -51.11
C LEU A 28 -23.19 15.32 -50.55
N GLN A 29 -23.61 14.36 -51.36
CA GLN A 29 -23.67 12.95 -50.96
C GLN A 29 -22.27 12.35 -50.76
N ARG A 30 -21.30 12.72 -51.61
CA ARG A 30 -19.88 12.36 -51.44
C ARG A 30 -19.26 13.01 -50.20
N LEU A 31 -19.58 14.26 -49.91
CA LEU A 31 -19.08 14.98 -48.75
C LEU A 31 -19.67 14.38 -47.48
N SER A 32 -20.99 14.17 -47.46
CA SER A 32 -21.72 13.50 -46.37
C SER A 32 -21.12 12.13 -46.04
N ARG A 33 -20.90 11.28 -47.05
CA ARG A 33 -20.26 9.96 -46.84
C ARG A 33 -18.85 10.05 -46.28
N ARG A 34 -18.06 11.03 -46.72
CA ARG A 34 -16.69 11.25 -46.20
C ARG A 34 -16.72 11.75 -44.76
N VAL A 35 -17.60 12.69 -44.44
CA VAL A 35 -17.77 13.20 -43.08
C VAL A 35 -18.27 12.11 -42.15
N SER A 36 -19.30 11.34 -42.55
CA SER A 36 -19.81 10.23 -41.74
C SER A 36 -18.75 9.16 -41.51
N ALA A 37 -17.96 8.82 -42.53
CA ALA A 37 -16.86 7.88 -42.40
C ALA A 37 -15.81 8.41 -41.41
N SER A 38 -15.35 9.65 -41.58
CA SER A 38 -14.35 10.29 -40.71
C SER A 38 -14.80 10.36 -39.25
N VAL A 39 -16.05 10.79 -39.01
CA VAL A 39 -16.61 10.89 -37.66
C VAL A 39 -16.77 9.50 -37.05
N SER A 40 -17.22 8.50 -37.81
CA SER A 40 -17.34 7.12 -37.30
C SER A 40 -15.98 6.54 -36.90
N THR A 41 -14.92 6.78 -37.69
CA THR A 41 -13.57 6.32 -37.36
C THR A 41 -13.02 6.99 -36.12
N GLU A 42 -13.17 8.30 -35.98
CA GLU A 42 -12.71 9.00 -34.78
C GLU A 42 -13.48 8.58 -33.53
N LEU A 43 -14.79 8.39 -33.62
CA LEU A 43 -15.59 7.87 -32.50
C LEU A 43 -15.13 6.47 -32.07
N THR A 44 -14.86 5.57 -33.03
CA THR A 44 -14.38 4.23 -32.70
C THR A 44 -12.99 4.25 -32.04
N GLU A 45 -12.11 5.15 -32.47
CA GLU A 45 -10.78 5.28 -31.87
C GLU A 45 -10.85 5.80 -30.42
N ILE A 46 -11.72 6.78 -30.17
CA ILE A 46 -12.00 7.31 -28.83
C ILE A 46 -12.59 6.19 -27.94
N GLU A 47 -13.54 5.41 -28.46
CA GLU A 47 -14.15 4.31 -27.71
C GLU A 47 -13.12 3.24 -27.31
N ILE A 48 -12.22 2.88 -28.23
CA ILE A 48 -11.12 1.94 -27.96
C ILE A 48 -10.17 2.51 -26.90
N ALA A 49 -9.84 3.80 -26.97
CA ALA A 49 -8.97 4.46 -25.99
C ALA A 49 -9.61 4.48 -24.60
N ILE A 50 -10.90 4.79 -24.50
CA ILE A 50 -11.66 4.75 -23.24
C ILE A 50 -11.74 3.33 -22.69
N ALA A 51 -12.03 2.34 -23.54
CA ALA A 51 -12.09 0.94 -23.12
C ALA A 51 -10.73 0.47 -22.57
N ARG A 52 -9.63 0.79 -23.26
CA ARG A 52 -8.27 0.42 -22.84
C ARG A 52 -7.85 1.08 -21.54
N THR A 53 -8.11 2.39 -21.39
CA THR A 53 -7.83 3.13 -20.14
C THR A 53 -8.67 2.63 -18.99
N THR A 54 -9.97 2.37 -19.20
CA THR A 54 -10.88 1.83 -18.19
C THR A 54 -10.44 0.43 -17.73
N HIS A 55 -10.02 -0.44 -18.66
CA HIS A 55 -9.50 -1.76 -18.31
C HIS A 55 -8.19 -1.67 -17.51
N GLY A 56 -7.29 -0.76 -17.87
CA GLY A 56 -6.04 -0.53 -17.14
C GLY A 56 -6.26 0.01 -15.73
N ILE A 57 -7.22 0.92 -15.55
CA ILE A 57 -7.59 1.42 -14.21
C ILE A 57 -8.17 0.28 -13.37
N ARG A 58 -9.10 -0.50 -13.94
CA ARG A 58 -9.77 -1.60 -13.22
C ARG A 58 -8.80 -2.70 -12.78
N SER A 59 -7.74 -2.96 -13.53
CA SER A 59 -6.71 -3.93 -13.15
C SER A 59 -5.71 -3.40 -12.12
N ALA A 60 -5.44 -2.09 -12.10
CA ALA A 60 -4.51 -1.45 -11.16
C ALA A 60 -5.10 -1.23 -9.75
N LEU A 61 -6.40 -0.90 -9.64
CA LEU A 61 -7.07 -0.68 -8.36
C LEU A 61 -6.88 -1.81 -7.32
N PRO A 62 -7.09 -3.11 -7.65
CA PRO A 62 -6.95 -4.18 -6.67
C PRO A 62 -5.50 -4.35 -6.20
N GLN A 63 -4.51 -4.16 -7.06
CA GLN A 63 -3.09 -4.22 -6.69
C GLN A 63 -2.75 -3.09 -5.71
N LEU A 64 -3.25 -1.88 -5.97
CA LEU A 64 -3.04 -0.73 -5.09
C LEU A 64 -3.62 -0.96 -3.68
N LYS A 65 -4.79 -1.62 -3.58
CA LYS A 65 -5.41 -1.98 -2.30
C LYS A 65 -4.51 -2.88 -1.45
N TRP A 66 -3.85 -3.87 -2.07
CA TRP A 66 -2.97 -4.79 -1.38
C TRP A 66 -1.66 -4.13 -0.97
N ILE A 67 -1.07 -3.29 -1.82
CA ILE A 67 0.14 -2.52 -1.48
C ILE A 67 -0.14 -1.63 -0.26
N LEU A 68 -1.26 -0.91 -0.26
CA LEU A 68 -1.65 -0.05 0.85
C LEU A 68 -1.92 -0.85 2.13
N GLY A 69 -2.60 -2.00 2.02
CA GLY A 69 -2.84 -2.87 3.17
C GLY A 69 -1.56 -3.44 3.77
N LEU A 70 -0.62 -3.87 2.93
CA LEU A 70 0.67 -4.42 3.36
C LEU A 70 1.57 -3.37 4.01
N THR A 71 1.59 -2.14 3.50
CA THR A 71 2.38 -1.05 4.12
C THR A 71 1.84 -0.69 5.50
N TRP A 72 0.52 -0.58 5.66
CA TRP A 72 -0.09 -0.36 6.98
C TRP A 72 0.19 -1.52 7.95
N GLY A 73 0.07 -2.77 7.48
CA GLY A 73 0.39 -3.95 8.28
C GLY A 73 1.84 -3.95 8.77
N ALA A 74 2.79 -3.68 7.88
CA ALA A 74 4.21 -3.60 8.23
C ALA A 74 4.49 -2.48 9.25
N LEU A 75 3.83 -1.34 9.10
CA LEU A 75 4.00 -0.18 9.99
C LEU A 75 3.47 -0.49 11.41
N ILE A 76 2.31 -1.14 11.52
CA ILE A 76 1.74 -1.56 12.80
C ILE A 76 2.64 -2.58 13.50
N VAL A 77 3.13 -3.59 12.77
CA VAL A 77 4.04 -4.61 13.33
C VAL A 77 5.33 -3.96 13.82
N SER A 78 5.90 -3.04 13.04
CA SER A 78 7.11 -2.31 13.43
C SER A 78 6.90 -1.48 14.71
N LEU A 79 5.81 -0.72 14.79
CA LEU A 79 5.47 0.06 15.99
C LEU A 79 5.24 -0.84 17.21
N SER A 80 4.53 -1.95 17.04
CA SER A 80 4.26 -2.90 18.11
C SER A 80 5.54 -3.54 18.64
N LEU A 81 6.45 -3.94 17.74
CA LEU A 81 7.73 -4.53 18.11
C LEU A 81 8.62 -3.52 18.83
N THR A 82 8.69 -2.29 18.32
CA THR A 82 9.49 -1.22 18.92
C THR A 82 8.95 -0.84 20.30
N GLY A 83 7.63 -0.72 20.42
CA GLY A 83 6.94 -0.51 21.70
C GLY A 83 7.19 -1.65 22.70
N PHE A 84 7.13 -2.90 22.25
CA PHE A 84 7.42 -4.06 23.09
C PHE A 84 8.89 -4.07 23.58
N LEU A 85 9.84 -3.76 22.70
CA LEU A 85 11.26 -3.67 23.07
C LEU A 85 11.52 -2.56 24.09
N LEU A 86 10.90 -1.39 23.91
CA LEU A 86 10.97 -0.29 24.87
C LEU A 86 10.31 -0.63 26.21
N TRP A 87 9.19 -1.34 26.19
CA TRP A 87 8.55 -1.83 27.41
C TRP A 87 9.42 -2.85 28.14
N ARG A 88 10.04 -3.79 27.42
CA ARG A 88 10.98 -4.78 27.97
C ARG A 88 12.21 -4.09 28.58
N SER A 89 12.77 -3.06 27.93
CA SER A 89 13.96 -2.36 28.43
C SER A 89 13.66 -1.46 29.63
N SER A 90 12.44 -0.94 29.76
CA SER A 90 12.00 -0.15 30.90
C SER A 90 11.54 -0.98 32.10
N GLN A 91 11.52 -2.32 31.98
CA GLN A 91 11.37 -3.17 33.16
C GLN A 91 12.62 -3.01 34.04
N PRO A 92 12.48 -2.57 35.29
CA PRO A 92 13.63 -2.50 36.20
C PRO A 92 14.19 -3.92 36.33
N LEU A 93 15.48 -4.10 36.00
CA LEU A 93 16.22 -5.25 36.49
C LEU A 93 16.05 -5.21 38.01
N ARG A 94 15.31 -6.17 38.57
CA ARG A 94 15.42 -6.51 39.98
C ARG A 94 16.82 -7.09 40.17
N ILE A 95 17.81 -6.22 40.21
CA ILE A 95 19.11 -6.51 40.80
C ILE A 95 18.75 -6.72 42.26
N VAL A 96 18.71 -7.99 42.68
CA VAL A 96 18.79 -8.34 44.09
C VAL A 96 20.03 -7.62 44.57
N ALA A 97 19.84 -6.59 45.39
CA ALA A 97 20.91 -5.72 45.85
C ALA A 97 22.11 -6.57 46.29
N ASP A 98 23.30 -6.15 45.87
CA ASP A 98 24.59 -6.70 46.28
C ASP A 98 24.55 -7.02 47.77
N MET A 99 24.38 -8.31 48.07
CA MET A 99 24.56 -8.84 49.40
C MET A 99 26.08 -9.04 49.51
N PRO A 100 26.81 -8.27 50.35
CA PRO A 100 28.26 -8.28 50.37
C PRO A 100 28.75 -9.52 51.11
N LEU A 101 28.55 -10.70 50.51
CA LEU A 101 29.14 -11.93 51.03
C LEU A 101 30.53 -12.04 50.39
N GLU A 102 31.56 -11.77 51.19
CA GLU A 102 32.93 -12.00 50.78
C GLU A 102 33.11 -13.48 50.42
N THR A 103 33.73 -13.75 49.29
CA THR A 103 34.04 -15.11 48.86
C THR A 103 35.54 -15.33 48.93
N PHE A 104 35.96 -16.42 49.57
CA PHE A 104 37.36 -16.81 49.67
C PHE A 104 37.60 -18.00 48.74
N GLN A 105 38.58 -17.89 47.85
CA GLN A 105 39.00 -18.97 46.96
C GLN A 105 40.17 -19.72 47.59
N SER A 106 39.99 -21.01 47.86
CA SER A 106 41.07 -21.90 48.32
C SER A 106 40.97 -23.24 47.62
N GLU A 107 42.12 -23.80 47.21
CA GLU A 107 42.20 -25.10 46.53
C GLU A 107 41.27 -25.23 45.30
N GLY A 108 41.04 -24.12 44.59
CA GLY A 108 40.18 -24.09 43.40
C GLY A 108 38.67 -24.16 43.69
N GLN A 109 38.26 -24.05 44.96
CA GLN A 109 36.86 -23.98 45.38
C GLN A 109 36.54 -22.61 45.98
N SER A 110 35.38 -22.06 45.61
CA SER A 110 34.86 -20.80 46.13
C SER A 110 34.07 -21.05 47.41
N TYR A 111 34.55 -20.55 48.54
CA TYR A 111 33.87 -20.59 49.82
C TYR A 111 33.18 -19.26 50.10
N LEU A 112 31.94 -19.33 50.58
CA LEU A 112 31.18 -18.16 51.03
C LEU A 112 31.59 -17.86 52.48
N VAL A 113 32.14 -16.67 52.73
CA VAL A 113 32.46 -16.23 54.10
C VAL A 113 31.16 -15.86 54.78
N VAL A 114 30.81 -16.62 55.83
CA VAL A 114 29.63 -16.34 56.65
C VAL A 114 29.94 -15.10 57.50
N PRO A 115 29.16 -14.02 57.39
CA PRO A 115 29.34 -12.84 58.24
C PRO A 115 29.27 -13.24 59.72
N GLU A 116 30.07 -12.62 60.59
CA GLU A 116 30.14 -12.96 62.02
C GLU A 116 28.76 -12.95 62.73
N ASN A 117 27.81 -12.18 62.19
CA ASN A 117 26.48 -11.96 62.74
C ASN A 117 25.41 -12.91 62.14
N ALA A 118 25.80 -13.86 61.27
CA ALA A 118 24.85 -14.73 60.58
C ALA A 118 24.80 -16.12 61.24
N LYS A 119 23.59 -16.58 61.58
CA LYS A 119 23.37 -17.96 62.04
C LYS A 119 22.90 -18.84 60.89
N PRO A 120 23.51 -20.01 60.65
CA PRO A 120 23.02 -20.96 59.67
C PRO A 120 21.70 -21.57 60.17
N VAL A 121 20.68 -21.53 59.33
CA VAL A 121 19.36 -22.12 59.59
C VAL A 121 18.94 -22.97 58.41
N HIS A 122 18.26 -24.08 58.66
CA HIS A 122 17.66 -24.87 57.60
C HIS A 122 16.44 -24.12 57.02
N CYS A 123 16.40 -23.99 55.70
CA CYS A 123 15.34 -23.32 54.99
C CYS A 123 14.91 -24.15 53.78
N THR A 124 13.60 -24.15 53.53
CA THR A 124 13.08 -24.73 52.30
C THR A 124 13.11 -23.69 51.21
N THR A 125 13.91 -23.95 50.17
CA THR A 125 13.96 -23.11 48.97
C THR A 125 12.58 -23.06 48.29
N PRO A 126 12.28 -22.04 47.45
CA PRO A 126 11.03 -21.97 46.69
C PRO A 126 10.77 -23.21 45.81
N SER A 127 11.84 -23.96 45.50
CA SER A 127 11.83 -25.22 44.76
C SER A 127 11.61 -26.47 45.64
N GLY A 128 11.32 -26.30 46.93
CA GLY A 128 11.02 -27.39 47.87
C GLY A 128 12.23 -28.14 48.44
N ARG A 129 13.46 -27.70 48.14
CA ARG A 129 14.69 -28.35 48.65
C ARG A 129 15.10 -27.76 50.00
N ASP A 130 15.49 -28.63 50.94
CA ASP A 130 16.15 -28.21 52.18
C ASP A 130 17.56 -27.69 51.88
N ALA A 131 17.87 -26.51 52.39
CA ALA A 131 19.14 -25.81 52.19
C ALA A 131 19.54 -25.07 53.48
N ILE A 132 20.83 -24.78 53.64
CA ILE A 132 21.31 -23.92 54.72
C ILE A 132 21.16 -22.46 54.25
N CYS A 133 20.26 -21.70 54.88
CA CYS A 133 20.16 -20.26 54.74
C CYS A 133 20.94 -19.55 55.85
N LEU A 134 21.43 -18.35 55.55
CA LEU A 134 22.03 -17.47 56.54
C LEU A 134 20.97 -16.49 57.02
N HIS A 135 20.61 -16.56 58.30
CA HIS A 135 19.77 -15.55 58.93
C HIS A 135 20.66 -14.40 59.42
N MET A 136 20.61 -13.27 58.71
CA MET A 136 21.28 -12.03 59.11
C MET A 136 20.53 -11.46 60.33
N THR A 137 21.12 -11.49 61.52
CA THR A 137 20.60 -10.65 62.60
C THR A 137 21.09 -9.24 62.35
N THR A 138 20.20 -8.35 61.93
CA THR A 138 20.50 -6.92 61.87
C THR A 138 20.87 -6.48 63.28
N GLY A 139 22.14 -6.13 63.51
CA GLY A 139 22.55 -5.47 64.74
C GLY A 139 21.92 -4.08 64.80
N ASP A 140 21.54 -3.65 66.00
CA ASP A 140 21.12 -2.27 66.29
C ASP A 140 22.15 -1.23 65.80
#